data_AF-A0A072VCG6-F1
#
_entry.id   AF-A0A072VCG6-F1
#
_cell.length_a   1.000
_cell.length_b   1.000
_cell.length_c   1.000
_cell.angle_alpha   90.00
_cell.angle_beta   90.00
_cell.angle_gamma   90.00
#
_symmetry.space_group_name_H-M   'P 1'
#
loop_
_entity.id
_entity.type
_entity.pdbx_description
1 polymer ?
#
loop_
_entity_poly.entity_id
_entity_poly.type
_entity_poly.pdbx_seq_one_letter_code
_entity_poly.pdbx_strand_id
1 'polypeptide(L)'
;MEDKEATSPPNPSLESNGKFDEKTKAIDEDSEHVSRIFHQFYFVKLWPTDPDSITKIKKEENVLMKLNQDICEVTEKITEKMSQREYLDSMLNRLHYLQKERRNRVASKEKILRDLYMALDELNFMNKASKGGRFGEKPDKNSMNSVMLHSCKNLAEEKNILRDINIQQKGVASFKSLKVLKKTIRWSFYLKNWQKLLREIEQFQIQYMERASGNDPVKENISNYESLKKIIKDQIKLLFDESFENRREWKECGTKVRHGVKELEAINGELYSLKAKLTENHKKKGEAYQRILKLKNLHHEEILHYYQHCSLINKVHQLAEEKDVSTLDEMSNSEVGKFMLEWNNNKTFREDYEKKVRQSLERRQLSRDGRRKPINHGILCYCNGGREKCEYCKV
;
A
#
# COMPACT_ATOMS: atom_id res chain seq x y z
N MET A 1 -21.25 -8.62 -41.47
CA MET A 1 -22.11 -9.55 -40.73
C MET A 1 -23.17 -8.69 -40.08
N GLU A 2 -24.41 -8.96 -40.47
CA GLU A 2 -25.62 -8.27 -40.05
C GLU A 2 -25.70 -8.23 -38.53
N ASP A 3 -26.09 -7.11 -37.95
CA ASP A 3 -26.80 -7.13 -36.67
C ASP A 3 -27.90 -6.07 -36.67
N LYS A 4 -29.09 -6.59 -36.41
CA LYS A 4 -30.39 -5.96 -36.59
C LYS A 4 -30.76 -5.14 -35.36
N GLU A 5 -31.36 -4.01 -35.70
CA GLU A 5 -32.19 -3.09 -34.93
C GLU A 5 -33.09 -3.79 -33.89
N ALA A 6 -33.01 -3.35 -32.63
CA ALA A 6 -33.88 -3.79 -31.54
C ALA A 6 -34.90 -2.68 -31.23
N THR A 7 -36.11 -2.84 -31.77
CA THR A 7 -37.27 -1.98 -31.56
C THR A 7 -37.92 -2.26 -30.21
N SER A 8 -38.20 -1.18 -29.48
CA SER A 8 -38.93 -1.15 -28.20
C SER A 8 -40.42 -1.49 -28.40
N PRO A 9 -41.08 -2.25 -27.51
CA PRO A 9 -42.53 -2.48 -27.60
C PRO A 9 -43.36 -1.31 -27.01
N PRO A 10 -44.54 -1.00 -27.57
CA PRO A 10 -45.37 0.13 -27.15
C PRO A 10 -46.37 -0.23 -26.04
N ASN A 11 -46.70 0.78 -25.23
CA ASN A 11 -47.82 0.81 -24.28
C ASN A 11 -49.17 0.72 -25.02
N PRO A 12 -50.15 -0.05 -24.51
CA PRO A 12 -51.54 0.10 -24.93
C PRO A 12 -52.30 1.03 -23.98
N SER A 13 -52.45 2.28 -24.41
CA SER A 13 -53.54 3.17 -24.00
C SER A 13 -54.78 2.84 -24.83
N LEU A 14 -55.80 2.27 -24.20
CA LEU A 14 -57.11 2.04 -24.80
C LEU A 14 -58.03 3.22 -24.48
N GLU A 15 -58.05 4.20 -25.39
CA GLU A 15 -59.24 5.00 -25.65
C GLU A 15 -59.96 4.36 -26.85
N SER A 16 -61.21 3.98 -26.67
CA SER A 16 -62.12 3.77 -27.80
C SER A 16 -63.52 4.24 -27.41
N ASN A 17 -63.87 5.42 -27.91
CA ASN A 17 -65.25 5.85 -28.09
C ASN A 17 -65.91 4.95 -29.14
N GLY A 18 -67.03 4.32 -28.76
CA GLY A 18 -67.92 3.58 -29.64
C GLY A 18 -69.35 3.80 -29.19
N LYS A 19 -70.00 4.79 -29.81
CA LYS A 19 -71.43 5.14 -29.68
C LYS A 19 -72.26 4.10 -30.40
N PHE A 20 -73.27 3.48 -29.78
CA PHE A 20 -74.47 2.98 -30.48
C PHE A 20 -75.65 2.74 -29.50
N ASP A 21 -76.71 3.53 -29.76
CA ASP A 21 -78.15 3.30 -29.64
C ASP A 21 -78.86 3.11 -28.30
N GLU A 22 -79.39 4.25 -27.87
CA GLU A 22 -80.64 4.47 -27.16
C GLU A 22 -81.81 3.71 -27.81
N LYS A 23 -82.36 2.72 -27.09
CA LYS A 23 -83.72 2.24 -27.32
C LYS A 23 -84.42 2.00 -25.99
N THR A 24 -85.09 3.06 -25.56
CA THR A 24 -86.08 3.10 -24.49
C THR A 24 -87.18 2.07 -24.77
N LYS A 25 -87.33 1.10 -23.88
CA LYS A 25 -88.61 0.42 -23.63
C LYS A 25 -88.85 0.43 -22.13
N ALA A 26 -89.82 1.26 -21.75
CA ALA A 26 -90.52 1.14 -20.48
C ALA A 26 -91.14 -0.27 -20.40
N ILE A 27 -90.89 -0.96 -19.29
CA ILE A 27 -91.71 -2.07 -18.82
C ILE A 27 -91.90 -1.85 -17.32
N ASP A 28 -93.16 -2.03 -16.93
CA ASP A 28 -93.83 -1.66 -15.70
C ASP A 28 -93.12 -2.02 -14.39
N GLU A 29 -93.32 -1.12 -13.43
CA GLU A 29 -93.25 -1.42 -12.00
C GLU A 29 -94.36 -2.43 -11.66
N ASP A 30 -93.99 -3.69 -11.44
CA ASP A 30 -94.70 -4.54 -10.48
C ASP A 30 -93.82 -5.71 -10.00
N SER A 31 -93.52 -5.66 -8.70
CA SER A 31 -93.09 -6.73 -7.79
C SER A 31 -92.57 -8.07 -8.37
N GLU A 32 -91.24 -8.20 -8.45
CA GLU A 32 -90.57 -9.48 -8.17
C GLU A 32 -89.37 -9.21 -7.25
N HIS A 33 -89.46 -9.64 -5.99
CA HIS A 33 -88.28 -9.95 -5.20
C HIS A 33 -87.59 -11.16 -5.84
N VAL A 34 -86.87 -10.92 -6.94
CA VAL A 34 -85.88 -11.87 -7.45
C VAL A 34 -84.87 -12.01 -6.32
N SER A 35 -84.90 -13.13 -5.62
CA SER A 35 -83.90 -13.46 -4.61
C SER A 35 -82.55 -13.46 -5.32
N ARG A 36 -81.80 -12.36 -5.21
CA ARG A 36 -80.44 -12.29 -5.73
C ARG A 36 -79.66 -13.40 -5.05
N ILE A 37 -79.32 -14.43 -5.81
CA ILE A 37 -78.45 -15.50 -5.33
C ILE A 37 -77.05 -14.90 -5.25
N PHE A 38 -76.57 -14.69 -4.04
CA PHE A 38 -75.22 -14.23 -3.78
C PHE A 38 -74.32 -15.44 -3.55
N HIS A 39 -73.36 -15.66 -4.45
CA HIS A 39 -72.28 -16.61 -4.23
C HIS A 39 -71.14 -15.94 -3.46
N GLN A 40 -70.55 -16.64 -2.50
CA GLN A 40 -69.40 -16.18 -1.72
C GLN A 40 -68.28 -17.20 -1.83
N PHE A 41 -67.10 -16.72 -2.19
CA PHE A 41 -65.90 -17.53 -2.34
C PHE A 41 -64.77 -16.93 -1.51
N TYR A 42 -63.90 -17.78 -0.98
CA TYR A 42 -62.83 -17.39 -0.07
C TYR A 42 -61.46 -17.69 -0.69
N PHE A 43 -60.66 -16.66 -0.86
CA PHE A 43 -59.29 -16.74 -1.38
C PHE A 43 -58.31 -16.20 -0.34
N VAL A 44 -57.15 -16.83 -0.21
CA VAL A 44 -56.17 -16.43 0.80
C VAL A 44 -55.52 -15.13 0.38
N LYS A 45 -55.66 -14.10 1.21
CA LYS A 45 -55.04 -12.82 0.91
C LYS A 45 -53.54 -12.87 1.20
N LEU A 46 -52.73 -12.65 0.17
CA LEU A 46 -51.28 -12.48 0.28
C LEU A 46 -50.92 -11.03 -0.02
N TRP A 47 -50.13 -10.42 0.87
CA TRP A 47 -49.59 -9.09 0.66
C TRP A 47 -48.15 -9.18 0.17
N PRO A 48 -47.69 -8.25 -0.69
CA PRO A 48 -46.29 -8.17 -1.01
C PRO A 48 -45.53 -7.88 0.29
N THR A 49 -44.45 -8.63 0.52
CA THR A 49 -43.55 -8.35 1.63
C THR A 49 -43.01 -6.91 1.49
N ASP A 50 -43.03 -6.18 2.60
CA ASP A 50 -42.59 -4.79 2.70
C ASP A 50 -41.17 -4.60 2.10
N PRO A 51 -40.82 -3.41 1.55
CA PRO A 51 -39.60 -3.14 0.77
C PRO A 51 -38.30 -3.17 1.60
N ASP A 52 -38.32 -3.75 2.80
CA ASP A 52 -37.19 -3.81 3.72
C ASP A 52 -35.99 -4.53 3.07
N SER A 53 -36.22 -5.57 2.26
CA SER A 53 -35.16 -6.23 1.47
C SER A 53 -34.55 -5.30 0.42
N ILE A 54 -35.33 -4.49 -0.29
CA ILE A 54 -34.83 -3.47 -1.23
C ILE A 54 -34.02 -2.40 -0.49
N THR A 55 -34.49 -1.93 0.67
CA THR A 55 -33.73 -0.92 1.43
C THR A 55 -32.41 -1.48 1.95
N LYS A 56 -32.37 -2.76 2.36
CA LYS A 56 -31.13 -3.46 2.75
C LYS A 56 -30.18 -3.63 1.57
N ILE A 57 -30.70 -4.01 0.39
CA ILE A 57 -29.90 -4.09 -0.85
C ILE A 57 -29.26 -2.74 -1.15
N LYS A 58 -30.04 -1.65 -1.14
CA LYS A 58 -29.53 -0.29 -1.38
C LYS A 58 -28.45 0.12 -0.36
N LYS A 59 -28.64 -0.24 0.91
CA LYS A 59 -27.63 0.01 1.97
C LYS A 59 -26.32 -0.72 1.68
N GLU A 60 -26.38 -2.01 1.32
CA GLU A 60 -25.17 -2.78 0.97
C GLU A 60 -24.53 -2.31 -0.35
N GLU A 61 -25.33 -1.91 -1.34
CA GLU A 61 -24.82 -1.34 -2.60
C GLU A 61 -24.06 -0.02 -2.35
N ASN A 62 -24.54 0.82 -1.42
CA ASN A 62 -23.81 2.01 -0.99
C ASN A 62 -22.49 1.68 -0.28
N VAL A 63 -22.45 0.63 0.54
CA VAL A 63 -21.19 0.14 1.15
C VAL A 63 -20.22 -0.33 0.06
N LEU A 64 -20.73 -1.02 -0.95
CA LEU A 64 -19.95 -1.51 -2.08
C LEU A 64 -19.37 -0.37 -2.93
N MET A 65 -20.14 0.69 -3.19
CA MET A 65 -19.64 1.90 -3.86
C MET A 65 -18.48 2.53 -3.09
N LYS A 66 -18.62 2.68 -1.75
CA LYS A 66 -17.54 3.23 -0.91
C LYS A 66 -16.28 2.36 -0.97
N LEU A 67 -16.42 1.04 -0.90
CA LEU A 67 -15.29 0.12 -1.03
C LEU A 67 -14.62 0.22 -2.40
N ASN A 68 -15.38 0.39 -3.48
CA ASN A 68 -14.82 0.59 -4.81
C ASN A 68 -14.01 1.90 -4.89
N GLN A 69 -14.55 2.98 -4.34
CA GLN A 69 -13.85 4.25 -4.25
C GLN A 69 -12.54 4.12 -3.47
N ASP A 70 -12.58 3.50 -2.29
CA ASP A 70 -11.41 3.24 -1.46
C ASP A 70 -10.36 2.37 -2.19
N ILE A 71 -10.79 1.37 -2.98
CA ILE A 71 -9.90 0.53 -3.78
C ILE A 71 -9.19 1.36 -4.84
N CYS A 72 -9.91 2.23 -5.56
CA CYS A 72 -9.30 3.12 -6.56
C CYS A 72 -8.27 4.04 -5.90
N GLU A 73 -8.65 4.73 -4.82
CA GLU A 73 -7.74 5.65 -4.11
C GLU A 73 -6.49 4.97 -3.55
N VAL A 74 -6.64 3.76 -2.98
CA VAL A 74 -5.49 2.99 -2.49
C VAL A 74 -4.61 2.53 -3.65
N THR A 75 -5.19 2.16 -4.78
CA THR A 75 -4.45 1.74 -5.98
C THR A 75 -3.63 2.89 -6.54
N GLU A 76 -4.21 4.08 -6.64
CA GLU A 76 -3.50 5.30 -7.07
C GLU A 76 -2.34 5.65 -6.11
N LYS A 77 -2.56 5.54 -4.80
CA LYS A 77 -1.49 5.75 -3.81
C LYS A 77 -0.36 4.71 -3.96
N ILE A 78 -0.69 3.47 -4.28
CA ILE A 78 0.31 2.43 -4.53
C ILE A 78 1.14 2.75 -5.77
N THR A 79 0.50 3.16 -6.88
CA THR A 79 1.23 3.49 -8.12
C THR A 79 2.13 4.71 -7.92
N GLU A 80 1.67 5.74 -7.21
CA GLU A 80 2.48 6.90 -6.84
C GLU A 80 3.68 6.49 -5.97
N LYS A 81 3.47 5.67 -4.95
CA LYS A 81 4.56 5.22 -4.07
C LYS A 81 5.55 4.30 -4.79
N MET A 82 5.09 3.51 -5.76
CA MET A 82 5.96 2.70 -6.60
C MET A 82 6.86 3.58 -7.49
N SER A 83 6.33 4.64 -8.09
CA SER A 83 7.14 5.55 -8.91
C SER A 83 8.15 6.32 -8.07
N GLN A 84 7.77 6.77 -6.87
CA GLN A 84 8.69 7.38 -5.90
C GLN A 84 9.82 6.40 -5.52
N ARG A 85 9.49 5.14 -5.25
CA ARG A 85 10.47 4.09 -4.95
C ARG A 85 11.45 3.88 -6.10
N GLU A 86 10.96 3.78 -7.34
CA GLU A 86 11.80 3.59 -8.53
C GLU A 86 12.75 4.78 -8.76
N TYR A 87 12.25 6.01 -8.59
CA TYR A 87 13.08 7.20 -8.66
C TYR A 87 14.20 7.19 -7.62
N LEU A 88 13.86 6.89 -6.35
CA LEU A 88 14.84 6.82 -5.27
C LEU A 88 15.85 5.69 -5.49
N ASP A 89 15.43 4.53 -5.98
CA ASP A 89 16.31 3.40 -6.28
C ASP A 89 17.34 3.77 -7.36
N SER A 90 16.89 4.41 -8.44
CA SER A 90 17.76 4.95 -9.49
C SER A 90 18.77 5.97 -8.95
N MET A 91 18.30 6.91 -8.12
CA MET A 91 19.15 7.90 -7.46
C MET A 91 20.18 7.24 -6.53
N LEU A 92 19.76 6.25 -5.74
CA LEU A 92 20.63 5.50 -4.83
C LEU A 92 21.70 4.73 -5.60
N ASN A 93 21.36 4.07 -6.69
CA ASN A 93 22.31 3.36 -7.55
C ASN A 93 23.41 4.30 -8.05
N ARG A 94 23.05 5.52 -8.48
CA ARG A 94 24.03 6.55 -8.86
C ARG A 94 24.89 6.99 -7.68
N LEU A 95 24.29 7.22 -6.51
CA LEU A 95 25.02 7.61 -5.30
C LEU A 95 25.99 6.51 -4.82
N HIS A 96 25.59 5.24 -4.88
CA HIS A 96 26.46 4.11 -4.55
C HIS A 96 27.67 4.03 -5.48
N TYR A 97 27.46 4.23 -6.79
CA TYR A 97 28.56 4.32 -7.75
C TYR A 97 29.53 5.45 -7.40
N LEU A 98 29.02 6.67 -7.17
CA LEU A 98 29.83 7.83 -6.78
C LEU A 98 30.56 7.60 -5.45
N GLN A 99 29.91 6.96 -4.47
CA GLN A 99 30.51 6.64 -3.19
C GLN A 99 31.68 5.67 -3.34
N LYS A 100 31.52 4.64 -4.19
CA LYS A 100 32.57 3.67 -4.50
C LYS A 100 33.74 4.34 -5.21
N GLU A 101 33.46 5.22 -6.18
CA GLU A 101 34.50 5.97 -6.89
C GLU A 101 35.29 6.88 -5.94
N ARG A 102 34.60 7.64 -5.08
CA ARG A 102 35.23 8.49 -4.06
C ARG A 102 36.09 7.66 -3.09
N ARG A 103 35.59 6.50 -2.64
CA ARG A 103 36.35 5.57 -1.79
C ARG A 103 37.64 5.10 -2.49
N ASN A 104 37.57 4.73 -3.76
CA ASN A 104 38.73 4.30 -4.53
C ASN A 104 39.75 5.45 -4.67
N ARG A 105 39.29 6.68 -4.94
CA ARG A 105 40.16 7.87 -5.00
C ARG A 105 40.87 8.10 -3.67
N VAL A 106 40.17 8.00 -2.53
CA VAL A 106 40.76 8.12 -1.19
C VAL A 106 41.81 7.02 -0.98
N ALA A 107 41.47 5.76 -1.24
CA ALA A 107 42.38 4.62 -1.04
C ALA A 107 43.66 4.70 -1.89
N SER A 108 43.53 5.12 -3.15
CA SER A 108 44.67 5.32 -4.05
C SER A 108 45.59 6.45 -3.56
N LYS A 109 45.01 7.58 -3.12
CA LYS A 109 45.80 8.69 -2.57
C LYS A 109 46.49 8.31 -1.26
N GLU A 110 45.81 7.59 -0.38
CA GLU A 110 46.41 7.08 0.87
C GLU A 110 47.58 6.15 0.59
N LYS A 111 47.52 5.33 -0.48
CA LYS A 111 48.65 4.49 -0.90
C LYS A 111 49.83 5.34 -1.36
N ILE A 112 49.61 6.32 -2.22
CA ILE A 112 50.67 7.21 -2.72
C ILE A 112 51.29 8.00 -1.56
N LEU A 113 50.46 8.52 -0.65
CA LEU A 113 50.91 9.28 0.51
C LEU A 113 51.83 8.42 1.41
N ARG A 114 51.46 7.15 1.66
CA ARG A 114 52.31 6.20 2.39
C ARG A 114 53.66 6.00 1.69
N ASP A 115 53.66 5.77 0.37
CA ASP A 115 54.90 5.56 -0.39
C ASP A 115 55.80 6.81 -0.38
N LEU A 116 55.22 8.01 -0.40
CA LEU A 116 55.95 9.28 -0.29
C LEU A 116 56.60 9.46 1.09
N TYR A 117 55.87 9.18 2.17
CA TYR A 117 56.44 9.23 3.52
C TYR A 117 57.59 8.23 3.68
N MET A 118 57.42 6.99 3.20
CA MET A 118 58.47 5.97 3.24
C MET A 118 59.73 6.38 2.45
N ALA A 119 59.57 7.01 1.29
CA ALA A 119 60.68 7.52 0.50
C ALA A 119 61.36 8.73 1.19
N LEU A 120 60.59 9.62 1.81
CA LEU A 120 61.11 10.76 2.55
C LEU A 120 61.94 10.30 3.76
N ASP A 121 61.46 9.30 4.49
CA ASP A 121 62.16 8.71 5.64
C ASP A 121 63.46 8.01 5.21
N GLU A 122 63.43 7.24 4.10
CA GLU A 122 64.62 6.63 3.50
C GLU A 122 65.66 7.71 3.12
N LEU A 123 65.25 8.80 2.47
CA LEU A 123 66.15 9.92 2.14
C LEU A 123 66.67 10.65 3.38
N ASN A 124 65.88 10.74 4.45
CA ASN A 124 66.30 11.34 5.73
C ASN A 124 67.34 10.50 6.45
N PHE A 125 67.14 9.19 6.48
CA PHE A 125 68.10 8.24 7.04
C PHE A 125 69.45 8.29 6.29
N MET A 126 69.40 8.21 4.96
CA MET A 126 70.61 8.20 4.13
C MET A 126 71.40 9.52 4.20
N ASN A 127 70.73 10.68 4.27
CA ASN A 127 71.38 11.98 4.44
C ASN A 127 72.06 12.15 5.81
N LYS A 128 71.61 11.43 6.85
CA LYS A 128 72.29 11.43 8.16
C LYS A 128 73.53 10.54 8.13
N ALA A 129 73.44 9.38 7.48
CA ALA A 129 74.57 8.46 7.30
C ALA A 129 75.71 9.09 6.47
N SER A 130 75.39 9.85 5.42
CA SER A 130 76.39 10.51 4.57
C SER A 130 77.12 11.69 5.23
N LYS A 131 76.57 12.26 6.31
CA LYS A 131 77.18 13.37 7.08
C LYS A 131 78.06 12.91 8.24
N GLY A 132 78.31 11.61 8.39
CA GLY A 132 79.23 11.07 9.41
C GLY A 132 78.76 11.19 10.87
N GLY A 133 77.46 11.42 11.11
CA GLY A 133 76.91 11.60 12.46
C GLY A 133 76.92 10.30 13.28
N ARG A 134 77.60 10.30 14.44
CA ARG A 134 77.47 9.25 15.47
C ARG A 134 76.03 9.24 16.02
N PHE A 135 75.41 8.07 16.10
CA PHE A 135 74.12 7.88 16.77
C PHE A 135 74.26 8.13 18.27
N GLY A 136 73.70 9.24 18.78
CA GLY A 136 73.80 9.58 20.20
C GLY A 136 73.00 10.78 20.69
N GLU A 137 72.04 11.32 19.94
CA GLU A 137 71.17 12.40 20.43
C GLU A 137 69.73 11.93 20.60
N LYS A 138 69.18 12.14 21.81
CA LYS A 138 67.80 11.85 22.17
C LYS A 138 66.86 12.56 21.19
N PRO A 139 65.80 11.89 20.70
CA PRO A 139 64.85 12.54 19.80
C PRO A 139 64.13 13.67 20.53
N ASP A 140 64.14 14.85 19.91
CA ASP A 140 63.47 16.04 20.41
C ASP A 140 61.95 15.82 20.43
N LYS A 141 61.30 16.13 21.56
CA LYS A 141 59.89 15.80 21.84
C LYS A 141 58.93 16.42 20.83
N ASN A 142 59.32 17.52 20.18
CA ASN A 142 58.49 18.23 19.21
C ASN A 142 58.51 17.58 17.80
N SER A 143 59.50 16.73 17.49
CA SER A 143 59.54 15.98 16.21
C SER A 143 58.59 14.79 16.17
N MET A 144 58.08 14.35 17.34
CA MET A 144 57.17 13.21 17.45
C MET A 144 55.69 13.60 17.28
N ASN A 145 55.36 14.89 17.31
CA ASN A 145 53.96 15.35 17.25
C ASN A 145 53.30 15.20 15.87
N SER A 146 54.03 14.86 14.81
CA SER A 146 53.46 14.66 13.47
C SER A 146 53.21 13.20 13.07
N VAL A 147 53.48 12.23 13.95
CA VAL A 147 53.35 10.78 13.64
C VAL A 147 52.12 10.13 14.32
N MET A 148 51.35 10.90 15.10
CA MET A 148 50.09 10.43 15.68
C MET A 148 48.91 10.64 14.73
N LEU A 149 48.88 9.91 13.62
CA LEU A 149 47.64 9.82 12.83
C LEU A 149 47.44 8.40 12.32
N HIS A 150 47.27 7.39 13.19
CA HIS A 150 46.42 6.20 12.92
C HIS A 150 46.13 5.41 14.21
N SER A 151 44.87 4.97 14.37
CA SER A 151 44.32 4.24 15.52
C SER A 151 44.82 2.79 15.69
N CYS A 152 46.13 2.53 15.64
CA CYS A 152 46.69 1.18 15.82
C CYS A 152 47.26 1.02 17.24
N LYS A 153 46.64 0.14 18.04
CA LYS A 153 47.05 -0.19 19.40
C LYS A 153 48.12 -1.27 19.37
N ASN A 154 49.39 -0.92 19.59
CA ASN A 154 50.32 -1.59 20.53
C ASN A 154 51.76 -1.06 20.31
N LEU A 155 52.25 -0.29 21.27
CA LEU A 155 53.61 0.28 21.31
C LEU A 155 54.73 -0.79 21.25
N ALA A 156 54.43 -2.04 21.61
CA ALA A 156 55.36 -3.15 21.51
C ALA A 156 55.55 -3.66 20.07
N GLU A 157 54.51 -3.57 19.22
CA GLU A 157 54.56 -3.98 17.82
C GLU A 157 55.34 -2.96 16.98
N GLU A 158 55.12 -1.66 17.19
CA GLU A 158 55.93 -0.60 16.56
C GLU A 158 57.42 -0.71 16.89
N LYS A 159 57.75 -1.07 18.14
CA LYS A 159 59.15 -1.28 18.57
C LYS A 159 59.79 -2.52 17.95
N ASN A 160 59.02 -3.57 17.63
CA ASN A 160 59.53 -4.73 16.91
C ASN A 160 59.77 -4.41 15.43
N ILE A 161 58.88 -3.66 14.79
CA ILE A 161 59.07 -3.18 13.41
C ILE A 161 60.33 -2.32 13.30
N LEU A 162 60.60 -1.43 14.27
CA LEU A 162 61.83 -0.63 14.29
C LEU A 162 63.11 -1.48 14.45
N ARG A 163 63.05 -2.62 15.15
CA ARG A 163 64.17 -3.56 15.25
C ARG A 163 64.39 -4.35 13.96
N ASP A 164 63.32 -4.77 13.29
CA ASP A 164 63.41 -5.46 12.00
C ASP A 164 63.94 -4.53 10.89
N ILE A 165 63.57 -3.24 10.93
CA ILE A 165 64.12 -2.18 10.07
C ILE A 165 65.63 -2.02 10.30
N ASN A 166 66.10 -2.09 11.54
CA ASN A 166 67.52 -1.99 11.88
C ASN A 166 68.35 -3.18 11.37
N ILE A 167 67.76 -4.38 11.30
CA ILE A 167 68.42 -5.60 10.79
C ILE A 167 68.52 -5.61 9.25
N GLN A 168 67.51 -5.09 8.54
CA GLN A 168 67.56 -4.97 7.07
C GLN A 168 68.53 -3.90 6.56
N GLN A 169 69.01 -2.99 7.42
CA GLN A 169 69.86 -1.85 7.05
C GLN A 169 71.36 -2.13 6.95
N LYS A 170 71.83 -3.36 7.22
CA LYS A 170 73.28 -3.69 7.16
C LYS A 170 73.80 -4.22 5.82
N GLY A 171 73.00 -4.25 4.75
CA GLY A 171 73.44 -4.77 3.45
C GLY A 171 72.98 -3.92 2.28
N VAL A 172 73.90 -3.09 1.76
CA VAL A 172 73.79 -2.27 0.54
C VAL A 172 72.75 -1.14 0.63
N ALA A 173 73.23 0.11 0.52
CA ALA A 173 72.41 1.32 0.36
C ALA A 173 71.53 1.19 -0.91
N SER A 174 70.35 0.61 -0.74
CA SER A 174 69.41 0.31 -1.81
C SER A 174 68.16 1.14 -1.57
N PHE A 175 67.91 2.15 -2.42
CA PHE A 175 66.68 2.96 -2.43
C PHE A 175 65.43 2.12 -2.77
N LYS A 176 65.00 1.23 -1.86
CA LYS A 176 63.88 0.30 -2.08
C LYS A 176 62.57 1.06 -2.05
N SER A 177 62.38 1.98 -1.10
CA SER A 177 61.16 2.78 -0.99
C SER A 177 61.00 3.71 -2.18
N LEU A 178 62.09 4.30 -2.69
CA LEU A 178 62.06 5.10 -3.91
C LEU A 178 61.69 4.29 -5.15
N LYS A 179 62.15 3.04 -5.26
CA LYS A 179 61.76 2.10 -6.34
C LYS A 179 60.27 1.73 -6.26
N VAL A 180 59.74 1.51 -5.05
CA VAL A 180 58.32 1.24 -4.82
C VAL A 180 57.47 2.47 -5.18
N LEU A 181 57.86 3.65 -4.70
CA LEU A 181 57.21 4.93 -5.02
C LEU A 181 57.20 5.18 -6.54
N LYS A 182 58.33 4.99 -7.21
CA LYS A 182 58.45 5.10 -8.67
C LYS A 182 57.45 4.18 -9.38
N LYS A 183 57.34 2.92 -8.95
CA LYS A 183 56.35 1.98 -9.48
C LYS A 183 54.93 2.49 -9.24
N THR A 184 54.56 2.86 -8.02
CA THR A 184 53.22 3.36 -7.69
C THR A 184 52.83 4.60 -8.50
N ILE A 185 53.75 5.56 -8.64
CA ILE A 185 53.54 6.76 -9.46
C ILE A 185 53.32 6.39 -10.93
N ARG A 186 54.12 5.45 -11.46
CA ARG A 186 54.00 4.95 -12.84
C ARG A 186 52.70 4.19 -13.11
N TRP A 187 51.99 3.73 -12.09
CA TRP A 187 50.63 3.18 -12.26
C TRP A 187 49.53 4.24 -12.08
N SER A 188 49.88 5.45 -11.64
CA SER A 188 48.94 6.54 -11.28
C SER A 188 48.90 7.69 -12.30
N PHE A 189 49.11 7.38 -13.59
CA PHE A 189 49.64 8.24 -14.67
C PHE A 189 48.85 9.49 -15.10
N TYR A 190 47.93 10.03 -14.29
CA TYR A 190 46.95 11.02 -14.76
C TYR A 190 47.16 12.47 -14.30
N LEU A 191 48.22 12.80 -13.54
CA LEU A 191 48.45 14.18 -13.09
C LEU A 191 49.83 14.69 -13.52
N LYS A 192 49.86 15.85 -14.18
CA LYS A 192 51.09 16.56 -14.61
C LYS A 192 52.10 16.76 -13.48
N ASN A 193 51.62 16.88 -12.24
CA ASN A 193 52.44 17.06 -11.05
C ASN A 193 53.30 15.83 -10.70
N TRP A 194 52.81 14.62 -10.99
CA TRP A 194 53.57 13.38 -10.73
C TRP A 194 54.69 13.13 -11.74
N GLN A 195 54.58 13.67 -12.96
CA GLN A 195 55.63 13.56 -13.97
C GLN A 195 56.90 14.31 -13.56
N LYS A 196 56.75 15.45 -12.87
CA LYS A 196 57.89 16.21 -12.34
C LYS A 196 58.62 15.40 -11.27
N LEU A 197 57.89 14.87 -10.29
CA LEU A 197 58.47 14.02 -9.25
C LEU A 197 59.14 12.77 -9.84
N LEU A 198 58.52 12.13 -10.84
CA LEU A 198 59.09 10.96 -11.50
C LEU A 198 60.44 11.28 -12.16
N ARG A 199 60.53 12.39 -12.91
CA ARG A 199 61.78 12.83 -13.55
C ARG A 199 62.89 13.08 -12.54
N GLU A 200 62.55 13.71 -11.41
CA GLU A 200 63.54 14.00 -10.37
C GLU A 200 64.01 12.76 -9.63
N ILE A 201 63.12 11.79 -9.39
CA ILE A 201 63.50 10.47 -8.85
C ILE A 201 64.47 9.76 -9.81
N GLU A 202 64.23 9.84 -11.12
CA GLU A 202 65.08 9.24 -12.15
C GLU A 202 66.45 9.92 -12.24
N GLN A 203 66.48 11.26 -12.25
CA GLN A 203 67.72 12.02 -12.24
C GLN A 203 68.55 11.74 -10.98
N PHE A 204 67.89 11.68 -9.82
CA PHE A 204 68.56 11.32 -8.57
C PHE A 204 69.16 9.91 -8.60
N GLN A 205 68.44 8.92 -9.17
CA GLN A 205 68.96 7.56 -9.34
C GLN A 205 70.16 7.51 -10.29
N ILE A 206 70.12 8.20 -11.43
CA ILE A 206 71.22 8.25 -12.41
C ILE A 206 72.46 8.87 -11.77
N GLN A 207 72.31 10.05 -11.16
CA GLN A 207 73.42 10.76 -10.52
C GLN A 207 74.03 9.95 -9.36
N TYR A 208 73.21 9.22 -8.59
CA TYR A 208 73.72 8.35 -7.54
C TYR A 208 74.52 7.17 -8.11
N MET A 209 74.06 6.54 -9.18
CA MET A 209 74.74 5.39 -9.81
C MET A 209 76.05 5.80 -10.47
N GLU A 210 76.08 6.93 -11.18
CA GLU A 210 77.31 7.50 -11.78
C GLU A 210 78.37 7.85 -10.72
N ARG A 211 77.93 8.24 -9.52
CA ARG A 211 78.81 8.60 -8.39
C ARG A 211 79.26 7.40 -7.57
N ALA A 212 78.44 6.34 -7.45
CA ALA A 212 78.83 5.10 -6.78
C ALA A 212 79.96 4.35 -7.51
N SER A 213 80.21 4.68 -8.78
CA SER A 213 81.33 4.18 -9.59
C SER A 213 82.61 5.04 -9.53
N GLY A 214 82.60 6.22 -8.89
CA GLY A 214 83.74 7.14 -8.81
C GLY A 214 84.30 7.30 -7.39
N ASN A 215 85.62 7.38 -7.24
CA ASN A 215 86.33 7.35 -5.93
C ASN A 215 86.44 8.70 -5.19
N ASP A 216 85.69 9.75 -5.55
CA ASP A 216 85.96 11.11 -5.03
C ASP A 216 84.91 11.61 -4.00
N PRO A 217 85.30 11.92 -2.74
CA PRO A 217 84.36 12.32 -1.69
C PRO A 217 84.29 13.84 -1.59
N VAL A 218 83.41 14.48 -2.37
CA VAL A 218 83.24 15.94 -2.28
C VAL A 218 81.80 16.36 -1.95
N LYS A 219 81.73 17.30 -1.00
CA LYS A 219 80.71 18.25 -0.50
C LYS A 219 79.41 18.51 -1.29
N GLU A 220 79.26 18.04 -2.52
CA GLU A 220 78.09 18.18 -3.40
C GLU A 220 76.92 17.25 -3.01
N ASN A 221 77.17 16.31 -2.08
CA ASN A 221 76.22 15.29 -1.59
C ASN A 221 74.95 15.83 -0.93
N ILE A 222 74.90 17.08 -0.49
CA ILE A 222 73.77 17.61 0.30
C ILE A 222 72.70 18.24 -0.60
N SER A 223 73.10 18.82 -1.73
CA SER A 223 72.22 19.63 -2.59
C SER A 223 71.12 18.79 -3.25
N ASN A 224 71.46 17.61 -3.79
CA ASN A 224 70.52 16.78 -4.54
C ASN A 224 69.55 15.99 -3.65
N TYR A 225 69.94 15.66 -2.41
CA TYR A 225 69.02 15.09 -1.43
C TYR A 225 68.02 16.13 -0.94
N GLU A 226 68.48 17.36 -0.68
CA GLU A 226 67.62 18.41 -0.15
C GLU A 226 66.59 18.88 -1.19
N SER A 227 66.96 18.93 -2.47
CA SER A 227 66.05 19.26 -3.58
C SER A 227 64.93 18.22 -3.73
N LEU A 228 65.27 16.92 -3.81
CA LEU A 228 64.27 15.84 -3.92
C LEU A 228 63.38 15.76 -2.68
N LYS A 229 63.95 15.96 -1.49
CA LYS A 229 63.18 16.01 -0.23
C LYS A 229 62.18 17.14 -0.22
N LYS A 230 62.57 18.34 -0.64
CA LYS A 230 61.68 19.49 -0.74
C LYS A 230 60.49 19.16 -1.64
N ILE A 231 60.75 18.50 -2.77
CA ILE A 231 59.71 18.21 -3.75
C ILE A 231 58.79 17.09 -3.29
N ILE A 232 59.32 16.06 -2.61
CA ILE A 232 58.49 15.06 -1.93
C ILE A 232 57.63 15.70 -0.84
N LYS A 233 58.18 16.61 -0.02
CA LYS A 233 57.42 17.34 1.02
C LYS A 233 56.31 18.19 0.41
N ASP A 234 56.58 18.90 -0.69
CA ASP A 234 55.58 19.70 -1.40
C ASP A 234 54.45 18.82 -1.96
N GLN A 235 54.79 17.65 -2.52
CA GLN A 235 53.79 16.69 -3.02
C GLN A 235 52.97 16.05 -1.90
N ILE A 236 53.59 15.75 -0.75
CA ILE A 236 52.88 15.27 0.45
C ILE A 236 51.85 16.30 0.89
N LYS A 237 52.24 17.59 0.96
CA LYS A 237 51.33 18.66 1.38
C LYS A 237 50.14 18.78 0.43
N LEU A 238 50.39 18.85 -0.88
CA LEU A 238 49.34 18.93 -1.90
C LEU A 238 48.38 17.73 -1.82
N LEU A 239 48.93 16.52 -1.73
CA LEU A 239 48.15 15.29 -1.69
C LEU A 239 47.34 15.15 -0.39
N PHE A 240 47.88 15.66 0.73
CA PHE A 240 47.21 15.66 2.01
C PHE A 240 45.94 16.52 1.98
N ASP A 241 46.04 17.75 1.47
CA ASP A 241 44.89 18.66 1.33
C ASP A 241 43.82 18.06 0.39
N GLU A 242 44.24 17.53 -0.76
CA GLU A 242 43.34 16.89 -1.74
C GLU A 242 42.73 15.57 -1.22
N SER A 243 43.44 14.84 -0.35
CA SER A 243 42.94 13.63 0.31
C SER A 243 41.92 13.96 1.40
N PHE A 244 42.14 15.06 2.13
CA PHE A 244 41.22 15.54 3.15
C PHE A 244 39.86 15.93 2.55
N GLU A 245 39.86 16.72 1.47
CA GLU A 245 38.62 17.08 0.77
C GLU A 245 37.90 15.85 0.20
N ASN A 246 38.62 14.93 -0.43
CA ASN A 246 38.04 13.67 -0.91
C ASN A 246 37.40 12.84 0.23
N ARG A 247 38.02 12.82 1.42
CA ARG A 247 37.46 12.12 2.60
C ARG A 247 36.20 12.80 3.11
N ARG A 248 36.14 14.13 3.09
CA ARG A 248 34.92 14.90 3.41
C ARG A 248 33.79 14.55 2.44
N GLU A 249 34.06 14.63 1.13
CA GLU A 249 33.08 14.30 0.09
C GLU A 249 32.60 12.84 0.15
N TRP A 250 33.49 11.89 0.45
CA TRP A 250 33.12 10.48 0.61
C TRP A 250 32.18 10.28 1.81
N LYS A 251 32.47 10.92 2.95
CA LYS A 251 31.61 10.86 4.14
C LYS A 251 30.23 11.47 3.86
N GLU A 252 30.18 12.62 3.20
CA GLU A 252 28.93 13.30 2.82
C GLU A 252 28.10 12.50 1.80
N CYS A 253 28.75 11.86 0.84
CA CYS A 253 28.08 10.91 -0.05
C CYS A 253 27.51 9.73 0.74
N GLY A 254 28.27 9.21 1.71
CA GLY A 254 27.81 8.14 2.58
C GLY A 254 26.63 8.52 3.48
N THR A 255 26.54 9.78 3.95
CA THR A 255 25.34 10.25 4.68
C THR A 255 24.12 10.30 3.77
N LYS A 256 24.27 10.79 2.53
CA LYS A 256 23.20 10.83 1.52
C LYS A 256 22.69 9.42 1.16
N VAL A 257 23.59 8.46 0.96
CA VAL A 257 23.24 7.05 0.73
C VAL A 257 22.44 6.48 1.92
N ARG A 258 22.92 6.67 3.15
CA ARG A 258 22.21 6.19 4.35
C ARG A 258 20.82 6.80 4.49
N HIS A 259 20.67 8.08 4.16
CA HIS A 259 19.37 8.74 4.16
C HIS A 259 18.43 8.12 3.13
N GLY A 260 18.86 8.01 1.88
CA GLY A 260 18.04 7.44 0.81
C GLY A 260 17.65 5.99 1.08
N VAL A 261 18.52 5.17 1.68
CA VAL A 261 18.17 3.80 2.09
C VAL A 261 17.04 3.79 3.12
N LYS A 262 17.08 4.69 4.12
CA LYS A 262 16.00 4.81 5.11
C LYS A 262 14.69 5.29 4.49
N GLU A 263 14.75 6.24 3.55
CA GLU A 263 13.59 6.69 2.79
C GLU A 263 12.99 5.54 1.96
N LEU A 264 13.84 4.75 1.31
CA LEU A 264 13.42 3.56 0.54
C LEU A 264 12.74 2.52 1.45
N GLU A 265 13.29 2.27 2.64
CA GLU A 265 12.70 1.39 3.65
C GLU A 265 11.33 1.90 4.12
N ALA A 266 11.19 3.21 4.37
CA ALA A 266 9.93 3.82 4.75
C ALA A 266 8.86 3.66 3.65
N ILE A 267 9.21 3.95 2.39
CA ILE A 267 8.29 3.78 1.25
C ILE A 267 7.91 2.31 1.08
N ASN A 268 8.85 1.37 1.25
CA ASN A 268 8.54 -0.06 1.20
C ASN A 268 7.54 -0.43 2.31
N GLY A 269 7.73 0.06 3.53
CA GLY A 269 6.78 -0.14 4.64
C GLY A 269 5.38 0.40 4.35
N GLU A 270 5.30 1.62 3.79
CA GLU A 270 4.04 2.20 3.33
C GLU A 270 3.39 1.35 2.24
N LEU A 271 4.14 0.91 1.23
CA LEU A 271 3.66 0.03 0.17
C LEU A 271 3.12 -1.30 0.71
N TYR A 272 3.77 -1.90 1.71
CA TYR A 272 3.25 -3.12 2.36
C TYR A 272 1.91 -2.86 3.03
N SER A 273 1.78 -1.78 3.80
CA SER A 273 0.52 -1.45 4.49
C SER A 273 -0.61 -1.11 3.50
N LEU A 274 -0.31 -0.38 2.42
CA LEU A 274 -1.28 -0.08 1.36
C LEU A 274 -1.73 -1.34 0.62
N LYS A 275 -0.79 -2.25 0.27
CA LYS A 275 -1.13 -3.53 -0.37
C LYS A 275 -1.99 -4.40 0.54
N ALA A 276 -1.69 -4.45 1.84
CA ALA A 276 -2.53 -5.16 2.81
C ALA A 276 -3.94 -4.56 2.88
N LYS A 277 -4.05 -3.22 2.94
CA LYS A 277 -5.34 -2.52 2.91
C LYS A 277 -6.12 -2.81 1.63
N LEU A 278 -5.44 -2.83 0.48
CA LEU A 278 -6.05 -3.16 -0.81
C LEU A 278 -6.63 -4.59 -0.81
N THR A 279 -5.85 -5.57 -0.34
CA THR A 279 -6.32 -6.97 -0.24
C THR A 279 -7.52 -7.12 0.68
N GLU A 280 -7.52 -6.44 1.81
CA GLU A 280 -8.65 -6.46 2.76
C GLU A 280 -9.90 -5.81 2.15
N ASN A 281 -9.74 -4.70 1.43
CA ASN A 281 -10.85 -4.05 0.74
C ASN A 281 -11.44 -4.95 -0.37
N HIS A 282 -10.61 -5.66 -1.13
CA HIS A 282 -11.09 -6.64 -2.11
C HIS A 282 -11.86 -7.79 -1.46
N LYS A 283 -11.39 -8.29 -0.32
CA LYS A 283 -12.10 -9.32 0.45
C LYS A 283 -13.47 -8.82 0.90
N LYS A 284 -13.53 -7.64 1.54
CA LYS A 284 -14.78 -6.99 1.97
C LYS A 284 -15.74 -6.75 0.80
N LYS A 285 -15.22 -6.34 -0.36
CA LYS A 285 -15.99 -6.18 -1.59
C LYS A 285 -16.61 -7.50 -2.03
N GLY A 286 -15.84 -8.59 -2.05
CA GLY A 286 -16.34 -9.93 -2.34
C GLY A 286 -17.46 -10.36 -1.39
N GLU A 287 -17.27 -10.15 -0.08
CA GLU A 287 -18.29 -10.46 0.93
C GLU A 287 -19.56 -9.61 0.77
N ALA A 288 -19.42 -8.32 0.46
CA ALA A 288 -20.55 -7.42 0.19
C ALA A 288 -21.35 -7.87 -1.04
N TYR A 289 -20.68 -8.27 -2.13
CA TYR A 289 -21.36 -8.85 -3.29
C TYR A 289 -22.14 -10.12 -2.92
N GLN A 290 -21.56 -11.01 -2.12
CA GLN A 290 -22.26 -12.22 -1.67
C GLN A 290 -23.48 -11.90 -0.82
N ARG A 291 -23.41 -10.89 0.06
CA ARG A 291 -24.57 -10.41 0.83
C ARG A 291 -25.67 -9.85 -0.08
N ILE A 292 -25.31 -8.99 -1.03
CA ILE A 292 -26.25 -8.41 -2.00
C ILE A 292 -26.93 -9.52 -2.81
N LEU A 293 -26.16 -10.50 -3.29
CA LEU A 293 -26.71 -11.62 -4.06
C LEU A 293 -27.74 -12.43 -3.26
N LYS A 294 -27.42 -12.76 -2.00
CA LYS A 294 -28.36 -13.46 -1.10
C LYS A 294 -29.64 -12.64 -0.87
N LEU A 295 -29.51 -11.33 -0.66
CA LEU A 295 -30.67 -10.45 -0.48
C LEU A 295 -31.52 -10.36 -1.76
N LYS A 296 -30.90 -10.33 -2.94
CA LYS A 296 -31.62 -10.32 -4.23
C LYS A 296 -32.39 -11.61 -4.47
N ASN A 297 -31.79 -12.77 -4.15
CA ASN A 297 -32.47 -14.05 -4.25
C ASN A 297 -33.67 -14.14 -3.30
N LEU A 298 -33.46 -13.77 -2.03
CA LEU A 298 -34.54 -13.75 -1.03
C LEU A 298 -35.68 -12.81 -1.44
N HIS A 299 -35.34 -11.64 -1.99
CA HIS A 299 -36.34 -10.71 -2.51
C HIS A 299 -37.11 -11.28 -3.71
N HIS A 300 -36.43 -11.98 -4.62
CA HIS A 300 -37.09 -12.63 -5.76
C HIS A 300 -38.05 -13.74 -5.31
N GLU A 301 -37.63 -14.58 -4.35
CA GLU A 301 -38.48 -15.60 -3.74
C GLU A 301 -39.72 -14.98 -3.06
N GLU A 302 -39.54 -13.92 -2.28
CA GLU A 302 -40.64 -13.19 -1.62
C GLU A 302 -41.63 -12.60 -2.63
N ILE A 303 -41.12 -12.02 -3.72
CA ILE A 303 -41.93 -11.42 -4.78
C ILE A 303 -42.69 -12.47 -5.60
N LEU A 304 -42.07 -13.63 -5.85
CA LEU A 304 -42.67 -14.68 -6.68
C LEU A 304 -44.03 -15.13 -6.14
N HIS A 305 -44.13 -15.34 -4.83
CA HIS A 305 -45.39 -15.71 -4.17
C HIS A 305 -46.49 -14.65 -4.33
N TYR A 306 -46.13 -13.37 -4.32
CA TYR A 306 -47.07 -12.29 -4.54
C TYR A 306 -47.57 -12.24 -5.98
N TYR A 307 -46.70 -12.39 -6.98
CA TYR A 307 -47.14 -12.44 -8.38
C TYR A 307 -48.01 -13.66 -8.68
N GLN A 308 -47.72 -14.81 -8.06
CA GLN A 308 -48.59 -15.99 -8.13
C GLN A 308 -49.99 -15.69 -7.59
N HIS A 309 -50.09 -15.01 -6.45
CA HIS A 309 -51.37 -14.55 -5.90
C HIS A 309 -52.10 -13.58 -6.84
N CYS A 310 -51.42 -12.59 -7.41
CA CYS A 310 -52.04 -11.66 -8.37
C CYS A 310 -52.57 -12.40 -9.61
N SER A 311 -51.81 -13.37 -10.14
CA SER A 311 -52.26 -14.18 -11.28
C SER A 311 -53.50 -15.02 -10.93
N LEU A 312 -53.54 -15.60 -9.73
CA LEU A 312 -54.70 -16.33 -9.23
C LEU A 312 -55.93 -15.41 -9.13
N ILE A 313 -55.78 -14.24 -8.51
CA ILE A 313 -56.86 -13.26 -8.33
C ILE A 313 -57.37 -12.74 -9.68
N ASN A 314 -56.49 -12.49 -10.65
CA ASN A 314 -56.92 -12.11 -12.00
C ASN A 314 -57.75 -13.21 -12.67
N LYS A 315 -57.36 -14.48 -12.50
CA LYS A 315 -58.15 -15.62 -13.01
C LYS A 315 -59.51 -15.72 -12.31
N VAL A 316 -59.57 -15.49 -11.00
CA VAL A 316 -60.83 -15.44 -10.24
C VAL A 316 -61.74 -14.34 -10.75
N HIS A 317 -61.19 -13.15 -11.05
CA HIS A 317 -61.96 -12.06 -11.65
C HIS A 317 -62.50 -12.41 -13.03
N GLN A 318 -61.70 -13.05 -13.89
CA GLN A 318 -62.15 -13.53 -15.21
C GLN A 318 -63.31 -14.53 -15.10
N LEU A 319 -63.17 -15.54 -14.24
CA LEU A 319 -64.24 -16.54 -14.04
C LEU A 319 -65.52 -15.91 -13.45
N ALA A 320 -65.37 -14.88 -12.61
CA ALA A 320 -66.51 -14.14 -12.09
C ALA A 320 -67.23 -13.32 -13.17
N GLU A 321 -66.49 -12.74 -14.12
CA GLU A 321 -67.05 -12.06 -15.30
C GLU A 321 -67.78 -13.05 -16.23
N GLU A 322 -67.21 -14.24 -16.41
CA GLU A 322 -67.78 -15.35 -17.18
C GLU A 322 -68.96 -16.04 -16.46
N LYS A 323 -69.18 -15.73 -15.18
CA LYS A 323 -70.19 -16.34 -14.29
C LYS A 323 -70.03 -17.86 -14.14
N ASP A 324 -68.81 -18.37 -14.24
CA ASP A 324 -68.52 -19.79 -14.01
C ASP A 324 -68.41 -20.09 -12.51
N VAL A 325 -69.58 -20.22 -11.89
CA VAL A 325 -69.74 -20.46 -10.45
C VAL A 325 -69.13 -21.82 -10.03
N SER A 326 -69.20 -22.83 -10.91
CA SER A 326 -68.73 -24.18 -10.60
C SER A 326 -67.22 -24.22 -10.46
N THR A 327 -66.48 -23.62 -11.41
CA THR A 327 -65.02 -23.60 -11.34
C THR A 327 -64.50 -22.68 -10.24
N LEU A 328 -65.21 -21.58 -9.94
CA LEU A 328 -64.90 -20.72 -8.80
C LEU A 328 -65.03 -21.46 -7.46
N ASP A 329 -66.07 -22.27 -7.29
CA ASP A 329 -66.27 -23.07 -6.07
C ASP A 329 -65.14 -24.08 -5.89
N GLU A 330 -64.80 -24.82 -6.95
CA GLU A 330 -63.68 -25.77 -6.93
C GLU A 330 -62.33 -25.08 -6.63
N MET A 331 -62.06 -23.93 -7.26
CA MET A 331 -60.84 -23.16 -7.00
C MET A 331 -60.76 -22.67 -5.56
N SER A 332 -61.84 -22.08 -5.03
CA SER A 332 -61.94 -21.61 -3.66
C SER A 332 -61.73 -22.76 -2.66
N ASN A 333 -62.44 -23.87 -2.83
CA ASN A 333 -62.35 -25.03 -1.95
C ASN A 333 -60.95 -25.68 -1.99
N SER A 334 -60.32 -25.75 -3.17
CA SER A 334 -58.96 -26.26 -3.34
C SER A 334 -57.91 -25.38 -2.65
N GLU A 335 -57.99 -24.06 -2.81
CA GLU A 335 -57.03 -23.14 -2.19
C GLU A 335 -57.17 -23.12 -0.67
N VAL A 336 -58.39 -23.00 -0.16
CA VAL A 336 -58.66 -23.03 1.29
C VAL A 336 -58.21 -24.37 1.88
N GLY A 337 -58.47 -25.49 1.20
CA GLY A 337 -58.03 -26.81 1.62
C GLY A 337 -56.50 -26.89 1.76
N LYS A 338 -55.76 -26.42 0.75
CA LYS A 338 -54.28 -26.37 0.78
C LYS A 338 -53.77 -25.47 1.90
N PHE A 339 -54.35 -24.28 2.04
CA PHE A 339 -53.97 -23.34 3.08
C PHE A 339 -54.22 -23.91 4.48
N MET A 340 -55.38 -24.51 4.73
CA MET A 340 -55.71 -25.09 6.04
C MET A 340 -54.82 -26.28 6.37
N LEU A 341 -54.40 -27.06 5.36
CA LEU A 341 -53.44 -28.13 5.53
C LEU A 341 -52.06 -27.60 5.96
N GLU A 342 -51.55 -26.55 5.32
CA GLU A 342 -50.30 -25.91 5.75
C GLU A 342 -50.46 -25.19 7.10
N TRP A 343 -51.56 -24.47 7.29
CA TRP A 343 -51.87 -23.76 8.52
C TRP A 343 -51.89 -24.69 9.72
N ASN A 344 -52.45 -25.89 9.61
CA ASN A 344 -52.52 -26.82 10.74
C ASN A 344 -51.17 -27.52 10.98
N ASN A 345 -50.46 -27.89 9.92
CA ASN A 345 -49.29 -28.77 10.03
C ASN A 345 -47.93 -28.04 10.09
N ASN A 346 -47.86 -26.76 9.68
CA ASN A 346 -46.60 -26.04 9.54
C ASN A 346 -46.58 -24.76 10.41
N LYS A 347 -45.81 -24.80 11.50
CA LYS A 347 -45.63 -23.65 12.40
C LYS A 347 -44.92 -22.47 11.73
N THR A 348 -43.88 -22.72 10.93
CA THR A 348 -43.11 -21.64 10.30
C THR A 348 -43.94 -20.91 9.26
N PHE A 349 -44.78 -21.63 8.52
CA PHE A 349 -45.77 -21.05 7.62
C PHE A 349 -46.75 -20.12 8.35
N ARG A 350 -47.33 -20.56 9.49
CA ARG A 350 -48.23 -19.72 10.29
C ARG A 350 -47.57 -18.42 10.74
N GLU A 351 -46.35 -18.51 11.28
CA GLU A 351 -45.61 -17.35 11.77
C GLU A 351 -45.26 -16.37 10.64
N ASP A 352 -44.86 -16.87 9.47
CA ASP A 352 -44.58 -16.05 8.29
C ASP A 352 -45.84 -15.37 7.73
N TYR A 353 -46.94 -16.11 7.61
CA TYR A 353 -48.22 -15.58 7.17
C TYR A 353 -48.76 -14.49 8.11
N GLU A 354 -48.74 -14.75 9.44
CA GLU A 354 -49.13 -13.75 10.44
C GLU A 354 -48.27 -12.48 10.33
N LYS A 355 -46.96 -12.63 10.11
CA LYS A 355 -46.04 -11.51 9.94
C LYS A 355 -46.38 -10.68 8.69
N LYS A 356 -46.63 -11.32 7.56
CA LYS A 356 -46.98 -10.66 6.28
C LYS A 356 -48.31 -9.90 6.37
N VAL A 357 -49.30 -10.47 7.05
CA VAL A 357 -50.65 -9.89 7.14
C VAL A 357 -50.75 -8.80 8.22
N ARG A 358 -49.83 -8.77 9.19
CA ARG A 358 -49.82 -7.81 10.32
C ARG A 358 -50.05 -6.35 9.91
N GLN A 359 -49.26 -5.84 8.96
CA GLN A 359 -49.38 -4.45 8.53
C GLN A 359 -50.74 -4.12 7.90
N SER A 360 -51.34 -5.10 7.20
CA SER A 360 -52.68 -4.96 6.65
C SER A 360 -53.75 -4.94 7.74
N LEU A 361 -53.59 -5.76 8.78
CA LEU A 361 -54.48 -5.75 9.94
C LEU A 361 -54.37 -4.41 10.67
N GLU A 362 -53.17 -3.92 10.92
CA GLU A 362 -52.93 -2.62 11.55
C GLU A 362 -53.56 -1.47 10.77
N ARG A 363 -53.34 -1.40 9.44
CA ARG A 363 -53.96 -0.39 8.57
C ARG A 363 -55.48 -0.42 8.59
N ARG A 364 -56.08 -1.61 8.75
CA ARG A 364 -57.54 -1.80 8.86
C ARG A 364 -58.07 -1.71 10.29
N GLN A 365 -57.20 -1.39 11.26
CA GLN A 365 -57.51 -1.37 12.70
C GLN A 365 -58.11 -2.71 13.19
N LEU A 366 -57.59 -3.82 12.68
CA LEU A 366 -57.96 -5.18 13.09
C LEU A 366 -56.96 -5.73 14.11
N SER A 367 -57.44 -6.53 15.06
CA SER A 367 -56.63 -7.32 16.00
C SER A 367 -55.97 -8.51 15.29
N ARG A 368 -55.08 -9.20 16.00
CA ARG A 368 -54.32 -10.34 15.46
C ARG A 368 -55.22 -11.48 14.95
N ASP A 369 -56.39 -11.65 15.55
CA ASP A 369 -57.44 -12.61 15.16
C ASP A 369 -58.37 -12.07 14.06
N GLY A 370 -58.08 -10.90 13.48
CA GLY A 370 -58.84 -10.32 12.37
C GLY A 370 -60.12 -9.56 12.77
N ARG A 371 -60.44 -9.46 14.06
CA ARG A 371 -61.60 -8.70 14.57
C ARG A 371 -61.30 -7.20 14.61
N ARG A 372 -62.30 -6.33 14.53
CA ARG A 372 -62.07 -4.88 14.72
C ARG A 372 -61.51 -4.65 16.13
N LYS A 373 -60.39 -3.93 16.22
CA LYS A 373 -59.93 -3.42 17.53
C LYS A 373 -61.08 -2.57 18.10
N PRO A 374 -61.40 -2.73 19.40
CA PRO A 374 -62.35 -1.83 20.03
C PRO A 374 -61.88 -0.41 19.78
N ILE A 375 -62.78 0.41 19.23
CA ILE A 375 -62.53 1.84 19.07
C ILE A 375 -62.42 2.36 20.49
N ASN A 376 -61.21 2.58 20.99
CA ASN A 376 -61.00 3.39 22.19
C ASN A 376 -61.29 4.84 21.81
N HIS A 377 -62.55 5.15 21.48
CA HIS A 377 -63.10 6.42 21.93
C HIS A 377 -63.07 6.31 23.44
N GLY A 378 -62.38 7.23 24.09
CA GLY A 378 -62.48 7.37 25.53
C GLY A 378 -63.95 7.44 25.88
N ILE A 379 -64.53 6.32 26.30
CA ILE A 379 -65.76 6.31 27.05
C ILE A 379 -65.35 6.94 28.36
N LEU A 380 -65.43 8.28 28.41
CA LEU A 380 -65.69 9.00 29.64
C LEU A 380 -67.00 8.40 30.17
N CYS A 381 -66.87 7.36 30.98
CA CYS A 381 -67.94 6.89 31.83
C CYS A 381 -68.27 8.04 32.78
N TYR A 382 -69.20 8.91 32.39
CA TYR A 382 -69.89 9.79 33.32
C TYR A 382 -70.80 8.91 34.18
N CYS A 383 -70.28 8.44 35.31
CA CYS A 383 -71.10 7.90 36.38
C CYS A 383 -71.75 9.05 37.14
N ASN A 384 -72.91 9.53 36.66
CA ASN A 384 -73.84 10.25 37.52
C ASN A 384 -74.77 9.22 38.17
N GLY A 385 -74.46 8.93 39.43
CA GLY A 385 -75.32 8.40 40.49
C GLY A 385 -76.44 7.43 40.11
N GLY A 386 -76.24 6.14 40.42
CA GLY A 386 -77.35 5.22 40.67
C GLY A 386 -77.09 3.78 40.24
N ARG A 387 -76.63 2.96 41.19
CA ARG A 387 -76.67 1.48 41.27
C ARG A 387 -76.45 0.72 39.94
N GLU A 388 -75.23 0.22 39.76
CA GLU A 388 -74.91 -1.22 39.64
C GLU A 388 -73.39 -1.37 39.44
N LYS A 389 -72.80 -2.38 40.07
CA LYS A 389 -71.34 -2.55 40.20
C LYS A 389 -70.75 -3.05 38.87
N CYS A 390 -69.88 -2.24 38.26
CA CYS A 390 -69.03 -2.64 37.14
C CYS A 390 -67.87 -3.53 37.64
N GLU A 391 -67.70 -4.71 37.07
CA GLU A 391 -66.77 -5.76 37.52
C GLU A 391 -65.31 -5.59 37.01
N TYR A 392 -64.95 -4.44 36.42
CA TYR A 392 -63.64 -4.23 35.79
C TYR A 392 -62.62 -3.42 36.61
N CYS A 393 -62.79 -3.33 37.93
CA CYS A 393 -61.80 -2.77 38.84
C CYS A 393 -61.34 -3.81 39.87
N LYS A 394 -60.69 -4.90 39.45
CA LYS A 394 -59.80 -5.67 40.32
C LYS A 394 -58.60 -6.23 39.55
N VAL A 395 -57.46 -5.59 39.83
CA VAL A 395 -56.04 -6.00 39.70
C VAL A 395 -55.48 -6.16 38.30
#